data_AF-A0A7X3VMN3-F1
#
_entry.id   AF-A0A7X3VMN3-F1
#
_cell.length_a   1.000
_cell.length_b   1.000
_cell.length_c   1.000
_cell.angle_alpha   90.00
_cell.angle_beta   90.00
_cell.angle_gamma   90.00
#
_symmetry.space_group_name_H-M   'P 1'
#
loop_
_entity.id
_entity.type
_entity.pdbx_description
1 polymer ?
#
loop_
_entity_poly.entity_id
_entity_poly.type
_entity_poly.pdbx_seq_one_letter_code
_entity_poly.pdbx_strand_id
1 'polypeptide(L)'
;MLYQKFLKQIERKKQKTYLLFALITFTGLFFSQHLVHSQQYVIVDSENGDRFTGTWRDGTETHFEIEYQGQVLRLPLMGHTLNFTSDIANVPDQTAAKYYRKGLTLLELELPELAQKRFEAAIEEFPRYPAAHYQLGLLHKANGDNANVLERFRSVAILDAANFDLVPHFQELGNAALVSEAYAVAVDNYQLILKYYPEHVSVPELSYITGFLLVEELEAYSEGLPVLKSAIEQYPDLSSHEKALFLIGKVQAKTGRLENALHTLQGFVMRYPVSEWVYEARLTRAEVNLKLGRTAEARNEASQVHDMSADEAIRERAKQILDQTQWTVYTVAEDLPDNRIQAIVSDGKRLWVGTPKGVMLFETAFNNWLPIPDVPQLINSSTAKVPDVRAIAANSEEVWVGTRSQGAIHYNKLTREIQMYPPTDGFPAWVKDIKMDDSEIWFATDEGVVRKSDSLFVYNKRQSFIPADDIETLLLMPTTVWGASAKGDIITFDRETEEWGSYRSTEIEEGTTIVGFDTAEDQMLFTWYNA
;
A
#
# COMPACT_ATOMS: atom_id res chain seq x y z
N MET A 1 -62.08 -34.81 58.70
CA MET A 1 -62.94 -33.75 58.09
C MET A 1 -62.20 -32.44 57.80
N LEU A 2 -61.06 -32.11 58.46
CA LEU A 2 -60.24 -30.92 58.15
C LEU A 2 -59.31 -31.08 56.93
N TYR A 3 -58.80 -32.29 56.65
CA TYR A 3 -57.87 -32.53 55.54
C TYR A 3 -58.51 -32.35 54.14
N GLN A 4 -59.76 -32.78 53.95
CA GLN A 4 -60.49 -32.56 52.69
C GLN A 4 -60.89 -31.08 52.48
N LYS A 5 -61.06 -30.29 53.56
CA LYS A 5 -61.26 -28.84 53.43
C LYS A 5 -59.96 -28.12 53.02
N PHE A 6 -58.80 -28.60 53.45
CA PHE A 6 -57.49 -28.04 53.08
C PHE A 6 -57.13 -28.29 51.61
N LEU A 7 -57.37 -29.51 51.09
CA LEU A 7 -57.14 -29.83 49.67
C LEU A 7 -58.06 -29.05 48.73
N LYS A 8 -59.36 -28.91 49.07
CA LYS A 8 -60.29 -28.05 48.30
C LYS A 8 -59.94 -26.57 48.33
N GLN A 9 -59.24 -26.10 49.37
CA GLN A 9 -58.80 -24.70 49.49
C GLN A 9 -57.51 -24.44 48.69
N ILE A 10 -56.64 -25.44 48.55
CA ILE A 10 -55.44 -25.40 47.69
C ILE A 10 -55.82 -25.49 46.21
N GLU A 11 -56.77 -26.36 45.83
CA GLU A 11 -57.27 -26.42 44.45
C GLU A 11 -58.01 -25.14 44.05
N ARG A 12 -58.85 -24.57 44.93
CA ARG A 12 -59.49 -23.27 44.67
C ARG A 12 -58.51 -22.10 44.60
N LYS A 13 -57.38 -22.14 45.34
CA LYS A 13 -56.32 -21.14 45.22
C LYS A 13 -55.55 -21.32 43.91
N LYS A 14 -55.17 -22.55 43.54
CA LYS A 14 -54.50 -22.84 42.25
C LYS A 14 -55.39 -22.46 41.05
N GLN A 15 -56.68 -22.80 41.05
CA GLN A 15 -57.60 -22.39 39.98
C GLN A 15 -57.75 -20.86 39.87
N LYS A 16 -57.80 -20.12 40.98
CA LYS A 16 -57.82 -18.65 40.94
C LYS A 16 -56.49 -18.04 40.47
N THR A 17 -55.35 -18.67 40.74
CA THR A 17 -54.03 -18.18 40.26
C THR A 17 -53.83 -18.45 38.77
N TYR A 18 -54.32 -19.58 38.24
CA TYR A 18 -54.35 -19.83 36.79
C TYR A 18 -55.36 -18.95 36.06
N LEU A 19 -56.53 -18.65 36.67
CA LEU A 19 -57.47 -17.69 36.09
C LEU A 19 -56.89 -16.27 36.06
N LEU A 20 -56.13 -15.86 37.08
CA LEU A 20 -55.50 -14.53 37.13
C LEU A 20 -54.31 -14.40 36.16
N PHE A 21 -53.55 -15.48 35.92
CA PHE A 21 -52.49 -15.48 34.91
C PHE A 21 -53.03 -15.49 33.48
N ALA A 22 -54.12 -16.23 33.23
CA ALA A 22 -54.82 -16.19 31.94
C ALA A 22 -55.45 -14.81 31.67
N LEU A 23 -55.93 -14.11 32.72
CA LEU A 23 -56.53 -12.78 32.60
C LEU A 23 -55.50 -11.66 32.33
N ILE A 24 -54.27 -11.79 32.85
CA ILE A 24 -53.17 -10.84 32.58
C ILE A 24 -52.62 -10.99 31.16
N THR A 25 -52.65 -12.19 30.58
CA THR A 25 -52.32 -12.38 29.16
C THR A 25 -53.44 -11.97 28.21
N PHE A 26 -54.69 -11.87 28.69
CA PHE A 26 -55.84 -11.56 27.82
C PHE A 26 -56.24 -10.07 27.82
N THR A 27 -55.84 -9.28 28.82
CA THR A 27 -56.12 -7.82 28.87
C THR A 27 -54.89 -6.94 28.67
N GLY A 28 -53.69 -7.51 28.58
CA GLY A 28 -52.43 -6.76 28.38
C GLY A 28 -51.93 -6.67 26.93
N LEU A 29 -52.57 -7.35 25.97
CA LEU A 29 -52.06 -7.47 24.59
C LEU A 29 -52.76 -6.60 23.55
N PHE A 30 -53.72 -5.77 23.97
CA PHE A 30 -54.27 -4.70 23.12
C PHE A 30 -54.34 -3.40 23.93
N PHE A 31 -53.36 -2.52 23.66
CA PHE A 31 -53.42 -1.05 23.65
C PHE A 31 -52.16 -0.39 24.25
N SER A 32 -51.10 -0.32 23.44
CA SER A 32 -50.43 0.97 23.20
C SER A 32 -49.65 0.92 21.89
N GLN A 33 -50.32 1.36 20.82
CA GLN A 33 -49.79 2.13 19.69
C GLN A 33 -48.39 1.77 19.17
N HIS A 34 -48.35 0.81 18.25
CA HIS A 34 -47.57 0.81 16.99
C HIS A 34 -47.38 -0.64 16.51
N LEU A 35 -48.37 -1.21 15.82
CA LEU A 35 -48.14 -2.41 15.02
C LEU A 35 -48.84 -2.22 13.68
N VAL A 36 -48.01 -1.86 12.71
CA VAL A 36 -48.29 -1.83 11.28
C VAL A 36 -48.78 -3.21 10.84
N HIS A 37 -49.70 -3.25 9.87
CA HIS A 37 -50.30 -4.42 9.24
C HIS A 37 -49.33 -5.57 8.90
N SER A 38 -49.07 -6.48 9.83
CA SER A 38 -48.60 -7.84 9.53
C SER A 38 -49.71 -8.84 9.87
N GLN A 39 -50.12 -9.66 8.91
CA GLN A 39 -51.04 -10.78 9.19
C GLN A 39 -50.40 -11.69 10.25
N GLN A 40 -51.02 -11.83 11.42
CA GLN A 40 -50.60 -12.81 12.42
C GLN A 40 -51.18 -14.16 12.05
N TYR A 41 -50.31 -15.10 11.73
CA TYR A 41 -50.66 -16.51 11.59
C TYR A 41 -50.65 -17.17 12.96
N VAL A 42 -51.52 -18.16 13.12
CA VAL A 42 -51.61 -18.99 14.31
C VAL A 42 -51.45 -20.44 13.90
N ILE A 43 -50.58 -21.11 14.63
CA ILE A 43 -50.33 -22.55 14.58
C ILE A 43 -51.14 -23.15 15.71
N VAL A 44 -52.04 -24.05 15.37
CA VAL A 44 -52.92 -24.75 16.31
C VAL A 44 -52.48 -26.20 16.36
N ASP A 45 -51.87 -26.60 17.46
CA ASP A 45 -51.56 -28.00 17.74
C ASP A 45 -52.64 -28.56 18.69
N SER A 46 -53.34 -29.59 18.24
CA SER A 46 -54.43 -30.23 18.97
C SER A 46 -53.91 -31.42 19.79
N GLU A 47 -54.50 -31.70 20.94
CA GLU A 47 -54.12 -32.84 21.80
C GLU A 47 -54.25 -34.20 21.09
N ASN A 48 -55.15 -34.31 20.11
CA ASN A 48 -55.32 -35.50 19.27
C ASN A 48 -54.20 -35.66 18.20
N GLY A 49 -53.28 -34.70 18.10
CA GLY A 49 -52.16 -34.69 17.18
C GLY A 49 -52.38 -33.89 15.89
N ASP A 50 -53.56 -33.31 15.67
CA ASP A 50 -53.84 -32.48 14.49
C ASP A 50 -53.15 -31.12 14.56
N ARG A 51 -52.64 -30.64 13.43
CA ARG A 51 -51.95 -29.35 13.31
C ARG A 51 -52.57 -28.53 12.20
N PHE A 52 -52.98 -27.30 12.52
CA PHE A 52 -53.55 -26.35 11.58
C PHE A 52 -52.76 -25.05 11.59
N THR A 53 -52.68 -24.38 10.45
CA THR A 53 -52.00 -23.09 10.31
C THR A 53 -52.92 -22.13 9.58
N GLY A 54 -53.39 -21.08 10.26
CA GLY A 54 -54.37 -20.14 9.71
C GLY A 54 -54.06 -18.71 10.12
N THR A 55 -54.87 -17.74 9.67
CA THR A 55 -54.79 -16.37 10.18
C THR A 55 -55.66 -16.23 11.43
N TRP A 56 -55.13 -15.57 12.45
CA TRP A 56 -55.90 -15.29 13.65
C TRP A 56 -57.04 -14.31 13.36
N ARG A 57 -58.24 -14.58 13.86
CA ARG A 57 -59.38 -13.65 13.74
C ARG A 57 -59.79 -13.09 15.09
N ASP A 58 -60.18 -13.95 16.03
CA ASP A 58 -60.69 -13.54 17.33
C ASP A 58 -60.52 -14.65 18.38
N GLY A 59 -60.58 -14.30 19.67
CA GLY A 59 -60.46 -15.23 20.78
C GLY A 59 -61.35 -14.84 21.96
N THR A 60 -61.79 -15.83 22.70
CA THR A 60 -62.53 -15.67 23.98
C THR A 60 -61.95 -16.62 25.03
N GLU A 61 -62.42 -16.52 26.26
CA GLU A 61 -62.01 -17.42 27.36
C GLU A 61 -62.35 -18.90 27.14
N THR A 62 -63.16 -19.24 26.13
CA THR A 62 -63.63 -20.61 25.89
C THR A 62 -63.29 -21.15 24.50
N HIS A 63 -63.20 -20.30 23.49
CA HIS A 63 -63.01 -20.67 22.09
C HIS A 63 -62.22 -19.59 21.33
N PHE A 64 -61.59 -19.96 20.23
CA PHE A 64 -60.89 -19.06 19.32
C PHE A 64 -61.31 -19.31 17.85
N GLU A 65 -61.10 -18.30 17.01
CA GLU A 65 -61.46 -18.31 15.60
C GLU A 65 -60.24 -18.05 14.71
N ILE A 66 -60.05 -18.92 13.71
CA ILE A 66 -58.97 -18.82 12.73
C ILE A 66 -59.54 -18.91 11.32
N GLU A 67 -58.91 -18.25 10.36
CA GLU A 67 -59.17 -18.52 8.94
C GLU A 67 -58.19 -19.58 8.45
N TYR A 68 -58.72 -20.72 8.03
CA TYR A 68 -57.96 -21.85 7.52
C TYR A 68 -58.54 -22.28 6.17
N GLN A 69 -57.71 -22.28 5.13
CA GLN A 69 -58.12 -22.66 3.76
C GLN A 69 -59.38 -21.92 3.25
N GLY A 70 -59.52 -20.64 3.62
CA GLY A 70 -60.67 -19.81 3.22
C GLY A 70 -61.96 -20.07 4.01
N GLN A 71 -61.91 -20.87 5.07
CA GLN A 71 -63.02 -21.09 6.00
C GLN A 71 -62.67 -20.57 7.40
N VAL A 72 -63.68 -20.04 8.11
CA VAL A 72 -63.52 -19.66 9.51
C VAL A 72 -63.79 -20.89 10.38
N LEU A 73 -62.75 -21.36 11.07
CA LEU A 73 -62.85 -22.44 12.05
C LEU A 73 -62.97 -21.83 13.45
N ARG A 74 -63.98 -22.27 14.21
CA ARG A 74 -64.15 -21.94 15.62
C ARG A 74 -63.85 -23.16 16.48
N LEU A 75 -62.78 -23.10 17.26
CA LEU A 75 -62.25 -24.22 18.04
C LEU A 75 -62.25 -23.89 19.54
N PRO A 76 -62.44 -24.87 20.44
CA PRO A 76 -62.33 -24.64 21.88
C PRO A 76 -60.90 -24.27 22.26
N LEU A 77 -60.71 -23.44 23.29
CA LEU A 77 -59.38 -23.10 23.79
C LEU A 77 -58.73 -24.32 24.50
N MET A 78 -59.56 -25.12 25.17
CA MET A 78 -59.12 -26.34 25.84
C MET A 78 -58.83 -27.44 24.81
N GLY A 79 -57.69 -28.13 24.97
CA GLY A 79 -57.26 -29.19 24.07
C GLY A 79 -56.43 -28.72 22.87
N HIS A 80 -56.12 -27.41 22.78
CA HIS A 80 -55.33 -26.83 21.70
C HIS A 80 -54.22 -25.93 22.27
N THR A 81 -53.03 -26.03 21.70
CA THR A 81 -51.92 -25.12 21.94
C THR A 81 -51.82 -24.15 20.78
N LEU A 82 -51.73 -22.85 21.09
CA LEU A 82 -51.66 -21.78 20.10
C LEU A 82 -50.28 -21.16 20.09
N ASN A 83 -49.62 -21.19 18.93
CA ASN A 83 -48.37 -20.47 18.70
C ASN A 83 -48.58 -19.46 17.58
N PHE A 84 -48.19 -18.20 17.81
CA PHE A 84 -48.36 -17.14 16.83
C PHE A 84 -47.05 -16.88 16.09
N THR A 85 -47.14 -16.66 14.79
CA THR A 85 -46.02 -16.27 13.94
C THR A 85 -46.45 -15.23 12.91
N SER A 86 -45.56 -14.30 12.60
CA SER A 86 -45.75 -13.38 11.47
C SER A 86 -45.32 -13.98 10.13
N ASP A 87 -44.64 -15.13 10.15
CA ASP A 87 -44.15 -15.83 8.97
C ASP A 87 -44.49 -17.32 9.02
N ILE A 88 -45.31 -17.77 8.05
CA ILE A 88 -45.71 -19.17 7.91
C ILE A 88 -44.71 -19.99 7.08
N ALA A 89 -43.75 -19.35 6.40
CA ALA A 89 -42.87 -20.00 5.41
C ALA A 89 -41.93 -21.07 6.00
N ASN A 90 -41.70 -21.06 7.31
CA ASN A 90 -40.91 -22.07 8.04
C ASN A 90 -41.78 -22.96 8.94
N VAL A 91 -43.10 -22.85 8.85
CA VAL A 91 -44.03 -23.66 9.65
C VAL A 91 -44.29 -24.98 8.92
N PRO A 92 -43.89 -26.13 9.51
CA PRO A 92 -44.14 -27.43 8.90
C PRO A 92 -45.64 -27.73 8.91
N ASP A 93 -46.10 -28.39 7.84
CA ASP A 93 -47.44 -28.96 7.79
C ASP A 93 -47.61 -30.13 8.79
N GLN A 94 -48.84 -30.64 8.86
CA GLN A 94 -49.19 -31.72 9.79
C GLN A 94 -48.37 -33.00 9.53
N THR A 95 -48.10 -33.33 8.27
CA THR A 95 -47.40 -34.57 7.88
C THR A 95 -45.94 -34.49 8.32
N ALA A 96 -45.25 -33.41 7.97
CA ALA A 96 -43.87 -33.15 8.39
C ALA A 96 -43.76 -33.08 9.92
N ALA A 97 -44.67 -32.39 10.61
CA ALA A 97 -44.70 -32.31 12.06
C ALA A 97 -44.94 -33.67 12.73
N LYS A 98 -45.72 -34.57 12.12
CA LYS A 98 -45.93 -35.93 12.60
C LYS A 98 -44.68 -36.80 12.45
N TYR A 99 -44.00 -36.71 11.31
CA TYR A 99 -42.73 -37.42 11.11
C TYR A 99 -41.68 -36.96 12.12
N TYR A 100 -41.55 -35.64 12.34
CA TYR A 100 -40.64 -35.08 13.34
C TYR A 100 -40.95 -35.57 14.77
N ARG A 101 -42.20 -35.48 15.23
CA ARG A 101 -42.61 -35.98 16.57
C ARG A 101 -42.30 -37.47 16.73
N LYS A 102 -42.55 -38.28 15.71
CA LYS A 102 -42.21 -39.70 15.72
C LYS A 102 -40.70 -39.93 15.79
N GLY A 103 -39.90 -39.10 15.12
CA GLY A 103 -38.44 -39.09 15.23
C GLY A 103 -37.99 -38.84 16.67
N LEU A 104 -38.55 -37.83 17.35
CA LEU A 104 -38.25 -37.54 18.76
C LEU A 104 -38.59 -38.72 19.67
N THR A 105 -39.78 -39.33 19.53
CA THR A 105 -40.16 -40.52 20.32
C THR A 105 -39.20 -41.70 20.08
N LEU A 106 -38.67 -41.86 18.87
CA LEU A 106 -37.68 -42.91 18.58
C LEU A 106 -36.32 -42.62 19.22
N LEU A 107 -35.92 -41.36 19.36
CA LEU A 107 -34.74 -40.99 20.13
C LEU A 107 -34.90 -41.31 21.62
N GLU A 108 -36.07 -41.03 22.20
CA GLU A 108 -36.38 -41.38 23.59
C GLU A 108 -36.34 -42.89 23.85
N LEU A 109 -36.61 -43.69 22.81
CA LEU A 109 -36.51 -45.16 22.83
C LEU A 109 -35.11 -45.68 22.50
N GLU A 110 -34.11 -44.81 22.38
CA GLU A 110 -32.73 -45.16 22.03
C GLU A 110 -32.59 -45.87 20.67
N LEU A 111 -33.42 -45.48 19.68
CA LEU A 111 -33.42 -46.02 18.31
C LEU A 111 -33.01 -44.96 17.27
N PRO A 112 -31.75 -44.51 17.26
CA PRO A 112 -31.29 -43.36 16.48
C PRO A 112 -31.38 -43.56 14.95
N GLU A 113 -31.16 -44.76 14.43
CA GLU A 113 -31.22 -45.03 12.98
C GLU A 113 -32.67 -44.93 12.46
N LEU A 114 -33.63 -45.35 13.27
CA LEU A 114 -35.06 -45.21 12.93
C LEU A 114 -35.51 -43.76 13.09
N ALA A 115 -34.99 -43.04 14.09
CA ALA A 115 -35.26 -41.62 14.27
C ALA A 115 -34.75 -40.79 13.08
N GLN A 116 -33.52 -41.07 12.62
CA GLN A 116 -32.91 -40.42 11.44
C GLN A 116 -33.85 -40.53 10.22
N LYS A 117 -34.32 -41.75 9.89
CA LYS A 117 -35.25 -41.96 8.77
C LYS A 117 -36.57 -41.17 8.91
N ARG A 118 -37.01 -40.88 10.14
CA ARG A 118 -38.21 -40.07 10.37
C ARG A 118 -37.94 -38.59 10.24
N PHE A 119 -36.77 -38.10 10.64
CA PHE A 119 -36.39 -36.72 10.36
C PHE A 119 -36.12 -36.50 8.87
N GLU A 120 -35.51 -37.45 8.18
CA GLU A 120 -35.37 -37.45 6.71
C GLU A 120 -36.74 -37.35 6.02
N ALA A 121 -37.70 -38.20 6.41
CA ALA A 121 -39.08 -38.09 5.89
C ALA A 121 -39.75 -36.74 6.23
N ALA A 122 -39.40 -36.11 7.36
CA ALA A 122 -39.92 -34.80 7.73
C ALA A 122 -39.36 -33.68 6.83
N ILE A 123 -38.07 -33.75 6.46
CA ILE A 123 -37.45 -32.78 5.54
C ILE A 123 -37.79 -33.08 4.07
N GLU A 124 -38.09 -34.32 3.70
CA GLU A 124 -38.60 -34.66 2.37
C GLU A 124 -39.98 -34.04 2.14
N GLU A 125 -40.85 -34.09 3.16
CA GLU A 125 -42.17 -33.45 3.12
C GLU A 125 -42.05 -31.93 3.20
N PHE A 126 -41.21 -31.42 4.10
CA PHE A 126 -41.01 -29.98 4.30
C PHE A 126 -39.52 -29.62 4.40
N PRO A 127 -38.84 -29.32 3.27
CA PRO A 127 -37.40 -29.06 3.24
C PRO A 127 -36.92 -27.90 4.10
N ARG A 128 -37.82 -26.95 4.43
CA ARG A 128 -37.54 -25.78 5.26
C ARG A 128 -37.84 -26.00 6.75
N TYR A 129 -37.74 -27.23 7.26
CA TYR A 129 -38.01 -27.57 8.66
C TYR A 129 -36.75 -27.42 9.55
N PRO A 130 -36.55 -26.31 10.29
CA PRO A 130 -35.28 -26.06 11.00
C PRO A 130 -35.05 -27.09 12.11
N ALA A 131 -36.09 -27.44 12.87
CA ALA A 131 -35.97 -28.41 13.96
C ALA A 131 -35.58 -29.82 13.48
N ALA A 132 -36.10 -30.27 12.33
CA ALA A 132 -35.73 -31.57 11.76
C ALA A 132 -34.28 -31.58 11.26
N HIS A 133 -33.83 -30.50 10.58
CA HIS A 133 -32.43 -30.33 10.22
C HIS A 133 -31.52 -30.31 11.44
N TYR A 134 -31.92 -29.64 12.53
CA TYR A 134 -31.14 -29.59 13.76
C TYR A 134 -30.95 -30.97 14.39
N GLN A 135 -32.03 -31.76 14.50
CA GLN A 135 -31.95 -33.12 15.03
C GLN A 135 -31.09 -34.05 14.16
N LEU A 136 -31.20 -33.93 12.83
CA LEU A 136 -30.30 -34.66 11.91
C LEU A 136 -28.84 -34.26 12.10
N GLY A 137 -28.56 -32.95 12.24
CA GLY A 137 -27.20 -32.46 12.52
C GLY A 137 -26.62 -33.05 13.81
N LEU A 138 -27.41 -33.13 14.89
CA LEU A 138 -26.98 -33.78 16.13
C LEU A 138 -26.70 -35.28 15.97
N LEU A 139 -27.54 -35.99 15.19
CA LEU A 139 -27.32 -37.41 14.91
C LEU A 139 -26.05 -37.65 14.07
N HIS A 140 -25.81 -36.85 13.03
CA HIS A 140 -24.57 -36.92 12.26
C HIS A 140 -23.35 -36.60 13.12
N LYS A 141 -23.48 -35.67 14.08
CA LYS A 141 -22.41 -35.35 15.02
C LYS A 141 -22.07 -36.53 15.92
N ALA A 142 -23.09 -37.23 16.45
CA ALA A 142 -22.88 -38.45 17.24
C ALA A 142 -22.16 -39.55 16.45
N ASN A 143 -22.35 -39.58 15.12
CA ASN A 143 -21.71 -40.53 14.21
C ASN A 143 -20.32 -40.07 13.69
N GLY A 144 -19.86 -38.86 14.06
CA GLY A 144 -18.58 -38.30 13.60
C GLY A 144 -18.56 -37.82 12.14
N ASP A 145 -19.73 -37.65 11.52
CA ASP A 145 -19.88 -37.24 10.12
C ASP A 145 -19.92 -35.71 9.97
N ASN A 146 -18.75 -35.08 10.10
CA ASN A 146 -18.62 -33.62 10.12
C ASN A 146 -19.17 -32.91 8.88
N ALA A 147 -19.15 -33.57 7.71
CA ALA A 147 -19.66 -33.00 6.47
C ALA A 147 -21.18 -32.82 6.52
N ASN A 148 -21.90 -33.87 6.92
CA ASN A 148 -23.35 -33.81 7.07
C ASN A 148 -23.78 -32.94 8.26
N VAL A 149 -22.97 -32.86 9.32
CA VAL A 149 -23.19 -31.91 10.43
C VAL A 149 -23.23 -30.48 9.89
N LEU A 150 -22.20 -30.08 9.14
CA LEU A 150 -22.08 -28.71 8.62
C LEU A 150 -23.22 -28.39 7.65
N GLU A 151 -23.59 -29.32 6.76
CA GLU A 151 -24.71 -29.14 5.84
C GLU A 151 -26.01 -28.85 6.62
N ARG A 152 -26.34 -29.71 7.59
CA ARG A 152 -27.58 -29.61 8.36
C ARG A 152 -27.62 -28.35 9.22
N PHE A 153 -26.55 -28.05 9.96
CA PHE A 153 -26.50 -26.83 10.77
C PHE A 153 -26.48 -25.55 9.92
N ARG A 154 -25.84 -25.55 8.74
CA ARG A 154 -25.95 -24.42 7.80
C ARG A 154 -27.41 -24.21 7.37
N SER A 155 -28.16 -25.28 7.08
CA SER A 155 -29.60 -25.16 6.80
C SER A 155 -30.37 -24.55 7.98
N VAL A 156 -30.09 -24.97 9.22
CA VAL A 156 -30.73 -24.39 10.41
C VAL A 156 -30.41 -22.90 10.54
N ALA A 157 -29.14 -22.50 10.39
CA ALA A 157 -28.72 -21.10 10.46
C ALA A 157 -29.43 -20.23 9.41
N ILE A 158 -29.58 -20.73 8.18
CA ILE A 158 -30.29 -20.03 7.09
C ILE A 158 -31.78 -19.89 7.41
N LEU A 159 -32.39 -20.92 7.98
CA LEU A 159 -33.83 -20.96 8.17
C LEU A 159 -34.29 -20.23 9.45
N ASP A 160 -33.57 -20.39 10.56
CA ASP A 160 -34.00 -19.92 11.88
C ASP A 160 -32.84 -19.75 12.89
N ALA A 161 -31.83 -18.93 12.57
CA ALA A 161 -30.70 -18.71 13.49
C ALA A 161 -31.11 -18.16 14.87
N ALA A 162 -32.19 -17.37 14.95
CA ALA A 162 -32.60 -16.71 16.18
C ALA A 162 -33.07 -17.69 17.28
N ASN A 163 -33.63 -18.84 16.89
CA ASN A 163 -34.18 -19.82 17.83
C ASN A 163 -33.24 -21.01 18.10
N PHE A 164 -32.11 -21.11 17.39
CA PHE A 164 -31.16 -22.21 17.53
C PHE A 164 -29.76 -21.70 17.85
N ASP A 165 -29.21 -22.13 18.98
CA ASP A 165 -27.82 -21.86 19.33
C ASP A 165 -26.88 -22.82 18.58
N LEU A 166 -26.39 -22.37 17.42
CA LEU A 166 -25.44 -23.13 16.59
C LEU A 166 -23.99 -22.68 16.78
N VAL A 167 -23.75 -21.59 17.53
CA VAL A 167 -22.43 -21.01 17.66
C VAL A 167 -21.42 -22.01 18.25
N PRO A 168 -21.74 -22.77 19.33
CA PRO A 168 -20.82 -23.78 19.84
C PRO A 168 -20.43 -24.83 18.80
N HIS A 169 -21.35 -25.21 17.92
CA HIS A 169 -21.10 -26.23 16.89
C HIS A 169 -20.20 -25.71 15.77
N PHE A 170 -20.46 -24.50 15.27
CA PHE A 170 -19.59 -23.88 14.27
C PHE A 170 -18.20 -23.55 14.85
N GLN A 171 -18.12 -23.13 16.11
CA GLN A 171 -16.82 -22.91 16.77
C GLN A 171 -16.04 -24.20 16.97
N GLU A 172 -16.69 -25.28 17.40
CA GLU A 172 -16.04 -26.58 17.56
C GLU A 172 -15.46 -27.08 16.24
N LEU A 173 -16.24 -27.04 15.15
CA LEU A 173 -15.78 -27.44 13.82
C LEU A 173 -14.70 -26.50 13.28
N GLY A 174 -14.87 -25.19 13.45
CA GLY A 174 -13.91 -24.18 13.01
C GLY A 174 -12.57 -24.28 13.76
N ASN A 175 -12.60 -24.48 15.08
CA ASN A 175 -11.41 -24.65 15.90
C ASN A 175 -10.70 -25.97 15.60
N ALA A 176 -11.45 -27.07 15.40
CA ALA A 176 -10.88 -28.34 14.98
C ALA A 176 -10.19 -28.22 13.61
N ALA A 177 -10.83 -27.52 12.67
CA ALA A 177 -10.25 -27.23 11.35
C ALA A 177 -8.99 -26.37 11.44
N LEU A 178 -8.97 -25.38 12.34
CA LEU A 178 -7.80 -24.54 12.60
C LEU A 178 -6.62 -25.36 13.13
N VAL A 179 -6.86 -26.28 14.07
CA VAL A 179 -5.82 -27.18 14.60
C VAL A 179 -5.28 -28.12 13.53
N SER A 180 -6.12 -28.53 12.57
CA SER A 180 -5.70 -29.36 11.42
C SER A 180 -5.21 -28.54 10.22
N GLU A 181 -4.97 -27.23 10.39
CA GLU A 181 -4.51 -26.30 9.33
C GLU A 181 -5.45 -26.25 8.09
N ALA A 182 -6.70 -26.68 8.25
CA ALA A 182 -7.74 -26.63 7.23
C ALA A 182 -8.39 -25.24 7.21
N TYR A 183 -7.61 -24.21 6.91
CA TYR A 183 -7.99 -22.81 7.09
C TYR A 183 -9.26 -22.39 6.35
N ALA A 184 -9.48 -22.90 5.13
CA ALA A 184 -10.71 -22.62 4.37
C ALA A 184 -11.97 -23.12 5.12
N VAL A 185 -11.90 -24.31 5.72
CA VAL A 185 -13.01 -24.88 6.49
C VAL A 185 -13.23 -24.09 7.79
N ALA A 186 -12.15 -23.63 8.44
CA ALA A 186 -12.25 -22.78 9.62
C ALA A 186 -12.94 -21.45 9.29
N VAL A 187 -12.51 -20.78 8.21
CA VAL A 187 -13.11 -19.54 7.71
C VAL A 187 -14.59 -19.72 7.38
N ASP A 188 -14.96 -20.79 6.65
CA ASP A 188 -16.36 -21.08 6.32
C ASP A 188 -17.25 -21.18 7.56
N ASN A 189 -16.77 -21.83 8.62
CA ASN A 189 -17.51 -21.97 9.88
C ASN A 189 -17.62 -20.63 10.63
N TYR A 190 -16.54 -19.87 10.73
CA TYR A 190 -16.57 -18.57 11.40
C TYR A 190 -17.44 -17.57 10.65
N GLN A 191 -17.42 -17.57 9.31
CA GLN A 191 -18.29 -16.72 8.50
C GLN A 191 -19.78 -17.02 8.73
N LEU A 192 -20.16 -18.27 9.00
CA LEU A 192 -21.53 -18.60 9.40
C LEU A 192 -21.92 -17.91 10.71
N ILE A 193 -21.02 -17.88 11.70
CA ILE A 193 -21.25 -17.18 12.97
C ILE A 193 -21.36 -15.67 12.72
N LEU A 194 -20.41 -15.07 12.00
CA LEU A 194 -20.39 -13.64 11.70
C LEU A 194 -21.66 -13.18 10.95
N LYS A 195 -22.21 -14.05 10.09
CA LYS A 195 -23.37 -13.74 9.27
C LYS A 195 -24.71 -13.94 10.00
N TYR A 196 -24.87 -15.05 10.71
CA TYR A 196 -26.16 -15.46 11.28
C TYR A 196 -26.30 -15.16 12.77
N TYR A 197 -25.19 -14.87 13.47
CA TYR A 197 -25.16 -14.57 14.90
C TYR A 197 -24.35 -13.30 15.21
N PRO A 198 -24.65 -12.14 14.57
CA PRO A 198 -23.82 -10.94 14.66
C PRO A 198 -23.73 -10.32 16.06
N GLU A 199 -24.68 -10.62 16.95
CA GLU A 199 -24.70 -10.12 18.33
C GLU A 199 -24.01 -11.05 19.33
N HIS A 200 -23.48 -12.20 18.88
CA HIS A 200 -22.84 -13.16 19.77
C HIS A 200 -21.50 -12.65 20.31
N VAL A 201 -21.19 -12.95 21.57
CA VAL A 201 -20.00 -12.47 22.29
C VAL A 201 -18.66 -12.82 21.62
N SER A 202 -18.62 -13.86 20.79
CA SER A 202 -17.43 -14.28 20.06
C SER A 202 -17.17 -13.52 18.76
N VAL A 203 -18.14 -12.75 18.26
CA VAL A 203 -18.05 -12.06 16.96
C VAL A 203 -16.85 -11.11 16.87
N PRO A 204 -16.52 -10.29 17.89
CA PRO A 204 -15.38 -9.40 17.80
C PRO A 204 -14.06 -10.13 17.50
N GLU A 205 -13.77 -11.19 18.27
CA GLU A 205 -12.54 -11.98 18.12
C GLU A 205 -12.55 -12.78 16.80
N LEU A 206 -13.66 -13.43 16.48
CA LEU A 206 -13.81 -14.20 15.23
C LEU A 206 -13.71 -13.31 14.00
N SER A 207 -14.12 -12.04 14.07
CA SER A 207 -13.96 -11.10 12.95
C SER A 207 -12.49 -10.90 12.59
N TYR A 208 -11.64 -10.72 13.61
CA TYR A 208 -10.20 -10.60 13.42
C TYR A 208 -9.57 -11.92 12.96
N ILE A 209 -9.85 -13.03 13.64
CA ILE A 209 -9.30 -14.35 13.29
C ILE A 209 -9.65 -14.71 11.84
N THR A 210 -10.91 -14.55 11.44
CA THR A 210 -11.37 -14.85 10.07
C THR A 210 -10.63 -13.99 9.05
N GLY A 211 -10.48 -12.69 9.34
CA GLY A 211 -9.74 -11.78 8.48
C GLY A 211 -8.25 -12.12 8.36
N PHE A 212 -7.61 -12.54 9.44
CA PHE A 212 -6.20 -12.98 9.44
C PHE A 212 -6.02 -14.25 8.61
N LEU A 213 -6.86 -15.27 8.82
CA LEU A 213 -6.80 -16.52 8.03
C LEU A 213 -7.00 -16.26 6.53
N LEU A 214 -7.95 -15.40 6.18
CA LEU A 214 -8.18 -15.02 4.79
C LEU A 214 -6.98 -14.31 4.15
N VAL A 215 -6.29 -13.44 4.90
CA VAL A 215 -5.19 -12.63 4.36
C VAL A 215 -3.85 -13.36 4.38
N GLU A 216 -3.49 -13.98 5.49
CA GLU A 216 -2.16 -14.54 5.72
C GLU A 216 -2.04 -15.97 5.18
N GLU A 217 -3.04 -16.82 5.43
CA GLU A 217 -2.97 -18.24 5.10
C GLU A 217 -3.57 -18.58 3.72
N LEU A 218 -4.67 -17.92 3.36
CA LEU A 218 -5.41 -18.22 2.12
C LEU A 218 -5.10 -17.24 0.97
N GLU A 219 -4.39 -16.14 1.24
CA GLU A 219 -4.15 -15.03 0.30
C GLU A 219 -5.42 -14.50 -0.41
N ALA A 220 -6.60 -14.71 0.19
CA ALA A 220 -7.91 -14.32 -0.33
C ALA A 220 -8.20 -12.83 -0.05
N TYR A 221 -7.37 -11.93 -0.59
CA TYR A 221 -7.40 -10.50 -0.27
C TYR A 221 -8.72 -9.79 -0.57
N SER A 222 -9.46 -10.24 -1.58
CA SER A 222 -10.78 -9.69 -1.93
C SER A 222 -11.81 -9.91 -0.84
N GLU A 223 -11.69 -11.01 -0.08
CA GLU A 223 -12.61 -11.40 0.98
C GLU A 223 -12.09 -10.96 2.36
N GLY A 224 -10.79 -11.11 2.61
CA GLY A 224 -10.17 -10.78 3.90
C GLY A 224 -10.12 -9.28 4.21
N LEU A 225 -9.87 -8.42 3.22
CA LEU A 225 -9.77 -6.97 3.45
C LEU A 225 -11.09 -6.35 3.96
N PRO A 226 -12.27 -6.61 3.35
CA PRO A 226 -13.54 -6.14 3.89
C PRO A 226 -13.79 -6.59 5.34
N VAL A 227 -13.48 -7.86 5.65
CA VAL A 227 -13.65 -8.43 6.99
C VAL A 227 -12.76 -7.70 8.01
N LEU A 228 -11.47 -7.54 7.72
CA LEU A 228 -10.55 -6.83 8.62
C LEU A 228 -10.90 -5.34 8.78
N LYS A 229 -11.32 -4.67 7.70
CA LYS A 229 -11.77 -3.27 7.77
C LYS A 229 -12.98 -3.11 8.67
N SER A 230 -13.99 -3.97 8.48
CA SER A 230 -15.17 -3.99 9.34
C SER A 230 -14.80 -4.27 10.80
N ALA A 231 -13.84 -5.16 11.05
CA ALA A 231 -13.38 -5.51 12.39
C ALA A 231 -12.71 -4.31 13.11
N ILE A 232 -11.80 -3.58 12.44
CA ILE A 232 -11.13 -2.42 13.06
C ILE A 232 -12.07 -1.24 13.29
N GLU A 233 -13.11 -1.10 12.48
CA GLU A 233 -14.13 -0.05 12.62
C GLU A 233 -15.08 -0.34 13.77
N GLN A 234 -15.54 -1.59 13.91
CA GLN A 234 -16.51 -1.99 14.93
C GLN A 234 -15.88 -2.30 16.29
N TYR A 235 -14.63 -2.81 16.30
CA TYR A 235 -13.98 -3.32 17.50
C TYR A 235 -12.56 -2.73 17.66
N PRO A 236 -12.44 -1.40 17.85
CA PRO A 236 -11.15 -0.69 17.83
C PRO A 236 -10.24 -0.95 19.04
N ASP A 237 -10.80 -1.50 20.14
CA ASP A 237 -10.12 -1.65 21.43
C ASP A 237 -9.51 -3.04 21.64
N LEU A 238 -9.70 -3.97 20.70
CA LEU A 238 -9.10 -5.30 20.78
C LEU A 238 -7.60 -5.26 20.45
N SER A 239 -6.83 -6.11 21.13
CA SER A 239 -5.38 -6.26 20.90
C SER A 239 -5.04 -6.63 19.44
N SER A 240 -5.92 -7.39 18.79
CA SER A 240 -5.84 -7.75 17.37
C SER A 240 -5.92 -6.55 16.41
N HIS A 241 -6.39 -5.38 16.85
CA HIS A 241 -6.48 -4.18 16.01
C HIS A 241 -5.10 -3.78 15.45
N GLU A 242 -4.04 -3.86 16.25
CA GLU A 242 -2.69 -3.49 15.84
C GLU A 242 -2.23 -4.32 14.62
N LYS A 243 -2.28 -5.65 14.75
CA LYS A 243 -1.93 -6.58 13.67
C LYS A 243 -2.81 -6.36 12.43
N ALA A 244 -4.12 -6.16 12.63
CA ALA A 244 -5.06 -5.93 11.53
C ALA A 244 -4.74 -4.66 10.74
N LEU A 245 -4.46 -3.55 11.42
CA LEU A 245 -4.16 -2.29 10.75
C LEU A 245 -2.88 -2.39 9.91
N PHE A 246 -1.84 -3.04 10.45
CA PHE A 246 -0.62 -3.35 9.70
C PHE A 246 -0.90 -4.22 8.46
N LEU A 247 -1.62 -5.34 8.64
CA LEU A 247 -1.94 -6.25 7.54
C LEU A 247 -2.79 -5.59 6.45
N ILE A 248 -3.77 -4.77 6.81
CA ILE A 248 -4.57 -4.01 5.84
C ILE A 248 -3.65 -3.14 4.98
N GLY A 249 -2.72 -2.39 5.60
CA GLY A 249 -1.76 -1.56 4.89
C GLY A 249 -0.83 -2.37 3.97
N LYS A 250 -0.30 -3.50 4.46
CA LYS A 250 0.56 -4.42 3.70
C LYS A 250 -0.16 -5.00 2.48
N VAL A 251 -1.41 -5.45 2.65
CA VAL A 251 -2.21 -6.00 1.54
C VAL A 251 -2.57 -4.92 0.53
N GLN A 252 -2.87 -3.69 0.97
CA GLN A 252 -3.10 -2.57 0.05
C GLN A 252 -1.85 -2.30 -0.80
N ALA A 253 -0.65 -2.37 -0.23
CA ALA A 253 0.60 -2.26 -0.98
C ALA A 253 0.79 -3.41 -1.99
N LYS A 254 0.50 -4.66 -1.59
CA LYS A 254 0.59 -5.86 -2.46
C LYS A 254 -0.42 -5.82 -3.61
N THR A 255 -1.63 -5.29 -3.36
CA THR A 255 -2.73 -5.20 -4.35
C THR A 255 -2.69 -3.92 -5.21
N GLY A 256 -1.63 -3.10 -5.10
CA GLY A 256 -1.45 -1.91 -5.93
C GLY A 256 -2.27 -0.69 -5.53
N ARG A 257 -2.92 -0.71 -4.36
CA ARG A 257 -3.67 0.43 -3.80
C ARG A 257 -2.70 1.35 -3.04
N LEU A 258 -1.72 1.90 -3.76
CA LEU A 258 -0.51 2.51 -3.19
C LEU A 258 -0.80 3.67 -2.22
N GLU A 259 -1.64 4.64 -2.59
CA GLU A 259 -1.94 5.78 -1.70
C GLU A 259 -2.70 5.38 -0.43
N ASN A 260 -3.64 4.44 -0.55
CA ASN A 260 -4.34 3.88 0.61
C ASN A 260 -3.37 3.16 1.54
N ALA A 261 -2.40 2.43 0.97
CA ALA A 261 -1.37 1.75 1.74
C ALA A 261 -0.52 2.74 2.54
N LEU A 262 -0.06 3.83 1.91
CA LEU A 262 0.68 4.89 2.61
C LEU A 262 -0.15 5.51 3.75
N HIS A 263 -1.41 5.83 3.49
CA HIS A 263 -2.29 6.41 4.51
C HIS A 263 -2.49 5.45 5.70
N THR A 264 -2.82 4.19 5.43
CA THR A 264 -3.07 3.17 6.46
C THR A 264 -1.81 2.89 7.28
N LEU A 265 -0.67 2.68 6.61
CA LEU A 265 0.60 2.39 7.28
C LEU A 265 1.14 3.61 8.05
N GLN A 266 0.89 4.83 7.57
CA GLN A 266 1.20 6.05 8.32
C GLN A 266 0.39 6.10 9.61
N GLY A 267 -0.92 5.85 9.53
CA GLY A 267 -1.80 5.77 10.70
C GLY A 267 -1.33 4.71 11.70
N PHE A 268 -0.89 3.55 11.20
CA PHE A 268 -0.30 2.48 12.02
C PHE A 268 0.97 2.93 12.74
N VAL A 269 1.96 3.47 12.03
CA VAL A 269 3.24 3.91 12.63
C VAL A 269 3.03 5.02 13.66
N MET A 270 2.06 5.91 13.45
CA MET A 270 1.72 6.97 14.41
C MET A 270 1.01 6.43 15.65
N ARG A 271 0.11 5.46 15.50
CA ARG A 271 -0.69 4.90 16.60
C ARG A 271 0.07 3.87 17.42
N TYR A 272 0.94 3.08 16.78
CA TYR A 272 1.68 1.96 17.38
C TYR A 272 3.21 2.09 17.15
N PRO A 273 3.85 3.14 17.69
CA PRO A 273 5.27 3.42 17.41
C PRO A 273 6.25 2.38 17.98
N VAL A 274 5.80 1.56 18.95
CA VAL A 274 6.59 0.50 19.60
C VAL A 274 6.18 -0.91 19.14
N SER A 275 5.36 -1.01 18.09
CA SER A 275 4.91 -2.29 17.54
C SER A 275 6.06 -3.14 17.02
N GLU A 276 5.95 -4.47 17.13
CA GLU A 276 6.87 -5.40 16.47
C GLU A 276 6.85 -5.24 14.94
N TRP A 277 5.75 -4.77 14.34
CA TRP A 277 5.62 -4.57 12.89
C TRP A 277 6.01 -3.15 12.44
N VAL A 278 6.48 -2.26 13.32
CA VAL A 278 6.73 -0.84 12.98
C VAL A 278 7.77 -0.69 11.87
N TYR A 279 8.85 -1.47 11.90
CA TYR A 279 9.90 -1.39 10.89
C TYR A 279 9.49 -2.04 9.57
N GLU A 280 8.74 -3.14 9.61
CA GLU A 280 8.17 -3.74 8.40
C GLU A 280 7.13 -2.80 7.74
N ALA A 281 6.33 -2.09 8.54
CA ALA A 281 5.39 -1.08 8.05
C ALA A 281 6.11 0.10 7.39
N ARG A 282 7.19 0.61 7.99
CA ARG A 282 8.03 1.68 7.40
C ARG A 282 8.73 1.22 6.13
N LEU A 283 9.27 0.01 6.12
CA LEU A 283 9.89 -0.58 4.94
C LEU A 283 8.87 -0.73 3.80
N THR A 284 7.67 -1.23 4.11
CA THR A 284 6.56 -1.30 3.14
C THR A 284 6.19 0.08 2.60
N ARG A 285 6.18 1.13 3.45
CA ARG A 285 5.98 2.51 2.99
C ARG A 285 7.11 2.97 2.05
N ALA A 286 8.36 2.63 2.34
CA ALA A 286 9.50 2.94 1.47
C ALA A 286 9.34 2.28 0.08
N GLU A 287 8.98 0.99 0.05
CA GLU A 287 8.72 0.25 -1.19
C GLU A 287 7.55 0.85 -1.99
N VAL A 288 6.49 1.28 -1.31
CA VAL A 288 5.35 1.95 -1.96
C VAL A 288 5.76 3.31 -2.53
N ASN A 289 6.58 4.09 -1.81
CA ASN A 289 7.10 5.36 -2.30
C ASN A 289 7.99 5.16 -3.54
N LEU A 290 8.82 4.11 -3.59
CA LEU A 290 9.56 3.75 -4.80
C LEU A 290 8.63 3.50 -5.99
N LYS A 291 7.57 2.69 -5.80
CA LYS A 291 6.58 2.40 -6.86
C LYS A 291 5.85 3.66 -7.36
N LEU A 292 5.76 4.69 -6.53
CA LEU A 292 5.17 5.99 -6.87
C LEU A 292 6.19 6.99 -7.45
N GLY A 293 7.47 6.63 -7.57
CA GLY A 293 8.53 7.54 -8.02
C GLY A 293 8.96 8.57 -6.96
N ARG A 294 8.53 8.40 -5.70
CA ARG A 294 8.86 9.26 -4.55
C ARG A 294 10.18 8.83 -3.92
N THR A 295 11.27 9.00 -4.69
CA THR A 295 12.61 8.49 -4.37
C THR A 295 13.16 9.05 -3.05
N ALA A 296 12.94 10.34 -2.77
CA ALA A 296 13.44 10.99 -1.56
C ALA A 296 12.75 10.44 -0.29
N GLU A 297 11.44 10.27 -0.33
CA GLU A 297 10.65 9.72 0.77
C GLU A 297 10.97 8.24 1.00
N ALA A 298 11.13 7.48 -0.08
CA ALA A 298 11.57 6.08 0.01
C ALA A 298 12.93 5.96 0.69
N ARG A 299 13.90 6.78 0.28
CA ARG A 299 15.26 6.81 0.84
C ARG A 299 15.25 7.17 2.33
N ASN A 300 14.48 8.19 2.73
CA ASN A 300 14.41 8.62 4.13
C ASN A 300 13.85 7.50 5.04
N GLU A 301 12.73 6.88 4.64
CA GLU A 301 12.14 5.77 5.40
C GLU A 301 13.09 4.55 5.45
N ALA A 302 13.72 4.19 4.32
CA ALA A 302 14.66 3.08 4.26
C ALA A 302 15.90 3.33 5.13
N SER A 303 16.43 4.56 5.18
CA SER A 303 17.55 4.93 6.07
C SER A 303 17.19 4.72 7.53
N GLN A 304 16.03 5.24 7.96
CA GLN A 304 15.56 5.06 9.34
C GLN A 304 15.39 3.58 9.70
N VAL A 305 14.84 2.78 8.79
CA VAL A 305 14.67 1.34 9.00
C VAL A 305 16.02 0.63 9.08
N HIS A 306 16.95 0.94 8.18
CA HIS A 306 18.29 0.36 8.17
C HIS A 306 19.05 0.63 9.48
N ASP A 307 18.96 1.86 9.98
CA ASP A 307 19.71 2.31 11.17
C ASP A 307 19.09 1.81 12.49
N MET A 308 17.76 1.69 12.54
CA MET A 308 17.04 1.45 13.80
C MET A 308 16.51 0.02 13.96
N SER A 309 16.29 -0.73 12.88
CA SER A 309 15.76 -2.09 12.97
C SER A 309 16.80 -3.05 13.55
N ALA A 310 16.40 -3.89 14.51
CA ALA A 310 17.21 -5.00 15.01
C ALA A 310 17.21 -6.21 14.07
N ASP A 311 16.20 -6.36 13.21
CA ASP A 311 16.03 -7.46 12.27
C ASP A 311 16.91 -7.28 11.03
N GLU A 312 17.81 -8.23 10.79
CA GLU A 312 18.77 -8.22 9.68
C GLU A 312 18.10 -8.36 8.31
N ALA A 313 17.04 -9.15 8.18
CA ALA A 313 16.34 -9.32 6.90
C ALA A 313 15.65 -8.02 6.48
N ILE A 314 15.09 -7.29 7.46
CA ILE A 314 14.52 -5.96 7.25
C ILE A 314 15.61 -4.95 6.88
N ARG A 315 16.77 -4.98 7.56
CA ARG A 315 17.90 -4.09 7.24
C ARG A 315 18.45 -4.29 5.83
N GLU A 316 18.55 -5.54 5.37
CA GLU A 316 19.06 -5.84 4.03
C GLU A 316 18.08 -5.38 2.94
N ARG A 317 16.77 -5.58 3.12
CA ARG A 317 15.76 -5.01 2.21
C ARG A 317 15.79 -3.48 2.19
N ALA A 318 15.97 -2.84 3.34
CA ALA A 318 16.12 -1.39 3.41
C ALA A 318 17.37 -0.92 2.67
N LYS A 319 18.50 -1.63 2.81
CA LYS A 319 19.73 -1.35 2.07
C LYS A 319 19.55 -1.45 0.55
N GLN A 320 18.82 -2.45 0.06
CA GLN A 320 18.52 -2.56 -1.38
C GLN A 320 17.77 -1.33 -1.92
N ILE A 321 16.85 -0.77 -1.13
CA ILE A 321 16.16 0.49 -1.47
C ILE A 321 17.15 1.66 -1.46
N LEU A 322 18.05 1.72 -0.48
CA LEU A 322 19.09 2.75 -0.40
C LEU A 322 20.03 2.70 -1.62
N ASP A 323 20.46 1.51 -2.03
CA ASP A 323 21.33 1.30 -3.20
C ASP A 323 20.61 1.74 -4.49
N GLN A 324 19.31 1.43 -4.64
CA GLN A 324 18.49 1.87 -5.77
C GLN A 324 18.24 3.39 -5.78
N THR A 325 18.30 4.04 -4.62
CA THR A 325 18.04 5.48 -4.44
C THR A 325 19.33 6.28 -4.25
N GLN A 326 20.49 5.65 -4.42
CA GLN A 326 21.80 6.26 -4.17
C GLN A 326 22.10 7.37 -5.17
N TRP A 327 21.73 7.17 -6.44
CA TRP A 327 22.01 8.07 -7.55
C TRP A 327 20.78 8.87 -7.94
N THR A 328 20.94 10.19 -8.08
CA THR A 328 19.97 11.04 -8.76
C THR A 328 20.44 11.25 -10.18
N VAL A 329 19.59 10.92 -11.16
CA VAL A 329 19.90 11.09 -12.58
C VAL A 329 19.23 12.37 -13.07
N TYR A 330 20.01 13.27 -13.68
CA TYR A 330 19.51 14.49 -14.30
C TYR A 330 19.56 14.35 -15.82
N THR A 331 18.42 14.58 -16.46
CA THR A 331 18.25 14.54 -17.93
C THR A 331 17.53 15.80 -18.39
N VAL A 332 17.25 15.89 -19.69
CA VAL A 332 16.36 16.91 -20.26
C VAL A 332 14.96 16.94 -19.62
N ALA A 333 14.52 15.85 -18.96
CA ALA A 333 13.26 15.84 -18.20
C ALA A 333 13.35 16.62 -16.88
N GLU A 334 14.57 16.79 -16.34
CA GLU A 334 14.89 17.55 -15.13
C GLU A 334 15.57 18.89 -15.48
N ASP A 335 15.18 19.48 -16.61
CA ASP A 335 15.62 20.79 -17.11
C ASP A 335 17.12 20.92 -17.47
N LEU A 336 17.84 19.80 -17.59
CA LEU A 336 19.18 19.82 -18.16
C LEU A 336 19.10 20.26 -19.64
N PRO A 337 19.92 21.23 -20.12
CA PRO A 337 19.77 21.73 -21.49
C PRO A 337 20.01 20.67 -22.59
N ASP A 338 20.89 19.70 -22.35
CA ASP A 338 21.10 18.53 -23.21
C ASP A 338 21.67 17.35 -22.39
N ASN A 339 21.36 16.11 -22.78
CA ASN A 339 21.88 14.91 -22.12
C ASN A 339 23.37 14.67 -22.38
N ARG A 340 23.96 15.28 -23.42
CA ARG A 340 25.41 15.24 -23.66
C ARG A 340 26.10 16.32 -22.83
N ILE A 341 26.85 15.89 -21.82
CA ILE A 341 27.72 16.77 -21.04
C ILE A 341 29.07 16.91 -21.75
N GLN A 342 29.54 18.15 -21.88
CA GLN A 342 30.82 18.49 -22.52
C GLN A 342 31.83 19.08 -21.53
N ALA A 343 31.34 19.81 -20.52
CA ALA A 343 32.20 20.42 -19.50
C ALA A 343 31.52 20.36 -18.13
N ILE A 344 32.33 20.24 -17.08
CA ILE A 344 31.86 20.26 -15.69
C ILE A 344 32.93 20.90 -14.81
N VAL A 345 32.53 21.84 -13.95
CA VAL A 345 33.46 22.49 -13.00
C VAL A 345 32.74 22.89 -11.72
N SER A 346 33.40 22.74 -10.58
CA SER A 346 32.88 23.23 -9.30
C SER A 346 33.52 24.56 -8.93
N ASP A 347 32.72 25.49 -8.42
CA ASP A 347 33.22 26.71 -7.78
C ASP A 347 33.29 26.60 -6.24
N GLY A 348 33.23 25.38 -5.73
CA GLY A 348 33.28 25.04 -4.30
C GLY A 348 31.90 24.82 -3.67
N LYS A 349 30.87 25.58 -4.06
CA LYS A 349 29.49 25.39 -3.56
C LYS A 349 28.53 24.93 -4.64
N ARG A 350 28.83 25.28 -5.88
CA ARG A 350 27.98 25.01 -7.03
C ARG A 350 28.73 24.21 -8.07
N LEU A 351 27.96 23.57 -8.92
CA LEU A 351 28.44 22.79 -10.03
C LEU A 351 27.92 23.39 -11.33
N TRP A 352 28.85 23.81 -12.18
CA TRP A 352 28.59 24.32 -13.51
C TRP A 352 28.70 23.18 -14.51
N VAL A 353 27.72 23.09 -15.40
CA VAL A 353 27.63 22.03 -16.41
C VAL A 353 27.47 22.68 -17.77
N GLY A 354 28.36 22.33 -18.70
CA GLY A 354 28.34 22.77 -20.09
C GLY A 354 27.81 21.69 -21.01
N THR A 355 26.89 22.06 -21.88
CA THR A 355 26.25 21.17 -22.85
C THR A 355 26.25 21.80 -24.25
N PRO A 356 25.92 21.03 -25.32
CA PRO A 356 25.76 21.58 -26.66
C PRO A 356 24.63 22.62 -26.78
N LYS A 357 23.77 22.74 -25.76
CA LYS A 357 22.63 23.66 -25.71
C LYS A 357 22.72 24.61 -24.50
N GLY A 358 23.93 24.96 -24.10
CA GLY A 358 24.18 25.97 -23.09
C GLY A 358 24.68 25.43 -21.76
N VAL A 359 24.71 26.32 -20.79
CA VAL A 359 25.15 26.09 -19.42
C VAL A 359 23.97 25.71 -18.54
N MET A 360 24.26 24.95 -17.48
CA MET A 360 23.38 24.66 -16.34
C MET A 360 24.17 24.83 -15.03
N LEU A 361 23.47 25.17 -13.95
CA LEU A 361 24.07 25.40 -12.64
C LEU A 361 23.28 24.64 -11.58
N PHE A 362 23.99 23.89 -10.74
CA PHE A 362 23.43 23.23 -9.58
C PHE A 362 23.99 23.83 -8.30
N GLU A 363 23.13 24.06 -7.30
CA GLU A 363 23.57 24.10 -5.91
C GLU A 363 24.04 22.71 -5.51
N THR A 364 25.13 22.60 -4.75
CA THR A 364 25.63 21.31 -4.25
C THR A 364 25.90 21.33 -2.75
N ALA A 365 25.82 22.50 -2.11
CA ALA A 365 25.97 22.61 -0.67
C ALA A 365 24.93 21.75 0.06
N PHE A 366 25.35 21.10 1.15
CA PHE A 366 24.50 20.27 2.00
C PHE A 366 23.79 19.12 1.25
N ASN A 367 24.41 18.59 0.19
CA ASN A 367 23.86 17.51 -0.64
C ASN A 367 22.52 17.90 -1.31
N ASN A 368 22.32 19.20 -1.53
CA ASN A 368 21.10 19.76 -2.10
C ASN A 368 21.31 20.07 -3.58
N TRP A 369 21.06 19.10 -4.45
CA TRP A 369 21.28 19.17 -5.90
C TRP A 369 20.14 19.91 -6.63
N LEU A 370 19.99 21.20 -6.36
CA LEU A 370 18.92 22.02 -6.93
C LEU A 370 19.39 22.79 -8.18
N PRO A 371 18.62 22.76 -9.28
CA PRO A 371 18.92 23.58 -10.46
C PRO A 371 18.72 25.07 -10.13
N ILE A 372 19.65 25.92 -10.57
CA ILE A 372 19.61 27.38 -10.45
C ILE A 372 19.49 27.98 -11.86
N PRO A 373 18.28 28.38 -12.32
CA PRO A 373 18.07 28.78 -13.71
C PRO A 373 18.56 30.20 -14.04
N ASP A 374 18.54 31.12 -13.07
CA ASP A 374 18.73 32.56 -13.33
C ASP A 374 20.05 32.91 -14.03
N VAL A 375 21.16 32.35 -13.56
CA VAL A 375 22.49 32.68 -14.11
C VAL A 375 22.76 31.97 -15.43
N PRO A 376 22.50 30.65 -15.58
CA PRO A 376 22.55 30.00 -16.88
C PRO A 376 21.67 30.66 -17.93
N GLN A 377 20.47 31.14 -17.58
CA GLN A 377 19.59 31.83 -18.53
C GLN A 377 20.23 33.11 -19.09
N LEU A 378 20.93 33.88 -18.25
CA LEU A 378 21.66 35.08 -18.67
C LEU A 378 22.77 34.73 -19.66
N ILE A 379 23.56 33.68 -19.38
CA ILE A 379 24.64 33.21 -20.25
C ILE A 379 24.09 32.62 -21.55
N ASN A 380 23.05 31.78 -21.47
CA ASN A 380 22.49 31.09 -22.63
C ASN A 380 21.80 32.03 -23.63
N SER A 381 21.49 33.26 -23.19
CA SER A 381 20.88 34.32 -24.00
C SER A 381 21.83 35.47 -24.34
N SER A 382 23.10 35.41 -23.94
CA SER A 382 24.07 36.48 -24.19
C SER A 382 24.59 36.52 -25.63
N THR A 383 24.39 35.43 -26.39
CA THR A 383 24.82 35.27 -27.77
C THR A 383 23.64 35.18 -28.75
N ALA A 384 23.92 35.34 -30.05
CA ALA A 384 22.90 35.26 -31.10
C ALA A 384 22.21 33.88 -31.19
N LYS A 385 22.91 32.82 -30.80
CA LYS A 385 22.38 31.46 -30.65
C LYS A 385 22.84 30.89 -29.32
N VAL A 386 22.06 29.99 -28.73
CA VAL A 386 22.44 29.27 -27.51
C VAL A 386 23.83 28.66 -27.69
N PRO A 387 24.77 28.86 -26.75
CA PRO A 387 26.15 28.41 -26.90
C PRO A 387 26.30 26.88 -26.85
N ASP A 388 27.02 26.30 -27.80
CA ASP A 388 27.59 24.93 -27.72
C ASP A 388 28.83 25.03 -26.82
N VAL A 389 28.66 24.67 -25.54
CA VAL A 389 29.64 24.91 -24.48
C VAL A 389 30.67 23.79 -24.45
N ARG A 390 31.93 24.13 -24.73
CA ARG A 390 33.03 23.16 -24.80
C ARG A 390 33.90 23.11 -23.57
N ALA A 391 34.07 24.24 -22.90
CA ALA A 391 34.89 24.34 -21.71
C ALA A 391 34.24 25.33 -20.73
N ILE A 392 34.41 25.07 -19.44
CA ILE A 392 34.03 26.01 -18.38
C ILE A 392 35.16 26.04 -17.36
N ALA A 393 35.56 27.24 -16.94
CA ALA A 393 36.40 27.44 -15.77
C ALA A 393 35.68 28.39 -14.79
N ALA A 394 35.73 28.10 -13.49
CA ALA A 394 35.00 28.86 -12.47
C ALA A 394 35.77 28.89 -11.14
N ASN A 395 35.78 30.06 -10.48
CA ASN A 395 36.33 30.27 -9.14
C ASN A 395 35.27 31.01 -8.28
N SER A 396 35.61 31.55 -7.11
CA SER A 396 34.64 32.25 -6.27
C SER A 396 34.08 33.55 -6.87
N GLU A 397 34.76 34.15 -7.85
CA GLU A 397 34.48 35.50 -8.34
C GLU A 397 33.92 35.54 -9.76
N GLU A 398 34.27 34.58 -10.61
CA GLU A 398 33.94 34.61 -12.03
C GLU A 398 33.76 33.22 -12.65
N VAL A 399 33.17 33.23 -13.85
CA VAL A 399 33.01 32.05 -14.71
C VAL A 399 33.40 32.43 -16.13
N TRP A 400 34.18 31.57 -16.75
CA TRP A 400 34.53 31.62 -18.16
C TRP A 400 33.93 30.43 -18.88
N VAL A 401 33.23 30.70 -19.99
CA VAL A 401 32.58 29.69 -20.82
C VAL A 401 33.17 29.75 -22.21
N GLY A 402 33.82 28.67 -22.61
CA GLY A 402 34.36 28.47 -23.94
C GLY A 402 33.32 27.82 -24.85
N THR A 403 33.16 28.36 -26.06
CA THR A 403 32.15 27.88 -27.01
C THR A 403 32.78 27.31 -28.26
N ARG A 404 32.01 26.50 -29.01
CA ARG A 404 32.47 25.91 -30.27
C ARG A 404 32.68 26.91 -31.41
N SER A 405 31.94 28.01 -31.43
CA SER A 405 31.95 28.93 -32.58
C SER A 405 31.66 30.39 -32.26
N GLN A 406 31.53 30.74 -30.99
CA GLN A 406 31.13 32.08 -30.53
C GLN A 406 32.19 32.72 -29.63
N GLY A 407 33.40 32.15 -29.59
CA GLY A 407 34.49 32.59 -28.72
C GLY A 407 34.24 32.27 -27.25
N ALA A 408 34.53 33.21 -26.37
CA ALA A 408 34.39 33.07 -24.93
C ALA A 408 33.33 34.01 -24.33
N ILE A 409 32.72 33.57 -23.24
CA ILE A 409 31.78 34.34 -22.42
C ILE A 409 32.37 34.44 -21.02
N HIS A 410 32.44 35.66 -20.49
CA HIS A 410 32.85 35.93 -19.13
C HIS A 410 31.64 36.39 -18.31
N TYR A 411 31.44 35.78 -17.15
CA TYR A 411 30.43 36.17 -16.18
C TYR A 411 31.08 36.53 -14.86
N ASN A 412 30.92 37.79 -14.44
CA ASN A 412 31.37 38.25 -13.14
C ASN A 412 30.29 37.97 -12.09
N LYS A 413 30.60 37.15 -11.07
CA LYS A 413 29.63 36.74 -10.05
C LYS A 413 29.24 37.88 -9.10
N LEU A 414 30.13 38.86 -8.92
CA LEU A 414 29.91 40.01 -8.03
C LEU A 414 29.02 41.07 -8.70
N THR A 415 29.35 41.48 -9.93
CA THR A 415 28.59 42.51 -10.65
C THR A 415 27.39 41.95 -11.41
N ARG A 416 27.36 40.63 -11.64
CA ARG A 416 26.41 39.92 -12.50
C ARG A 416 26.46 40.36 -13.97
N GLU A 417 27.55 41.00 -14.38
CA GLU A 417 27.76 41.43 -15.77
C GLU A 417 28.28 40.28 -16.63
N ILE A 418 27.88 40.30 -17.89
CA ILE A 418 28.38 39.40 -18.92
C ILE A 418 29.21 40.21 -19.91
N GLN A 419 30.43 39.75 -20.15
CA GLN A 419 31.29 40.26 -21.21
C GLN A 419 31.52 39.17 -22.24
N MET A 420 31.37 39.54 -23.51
CA MET A 420 31.55 38.65 -24.65
C MET A 420 32.91 38.88 -25.29
N TYR A 421 33.54 37.80 -25.75
CA TYR A 421 34.78 37.83 -26.55
C TYR A 421 34.52 37.12 -27.88
N PRO A 422 33.79 37.78 -28.81
CA PRO A 422 33.37 37.15 -30.07
C PRO A 422 34.49 37.16 -31.12
N PRO A 423 34.39 36.30 -32.15
CA PRO A 423 35.33 36.29 -33.27
C PRO A 423 35.40 37.58 -34.08
N THR A 424 34.34 38.38 -34.04
CA THR A 424 34.32 39.71 -34.68
C THR A 424 35.35 40.67 -34.10
N ASP A 425 35.80 40.41 -32.87
CA ASP A 425 36.73 41.26 -32.13
C ASP A 425 38.15 40.67 -32.12
N GLY A 426 38.39 39.65 -32.95
CA GLY A 426 39.69 38.98 -33.10
C GLY A 426 39.96 37.87 -32.08
N PHE A 427 38.96 37.42 -31.33
CA PHE A 427 39.06 36.26 -30.44
C PHE A 427 38.82 34.94 -31.20
N PRO A 428 39.56 33.85 -30.97
CA PRO A 428 39.34 32.58 -31.68
C PRO A 428 37.91 32.03 -31.52
N ALA A 429 37.36 31.45 -32.59
CA ALA A 429 35.97 31.01 -32.59
C ALA A 429 35.70 29.77 -31.74
N TRP A 430 36.62 28.81 -31.77
CA TRP A 430 36.46 27.55 -31.07
C TRP A 430 37.41 27.50 -29.86
N VAL A 431 36.83 27.67 -28.67
CA VAL A 431 37.52 27.43 -27.41
C VAL A 431 37.36 25.98 -27.01
N LYS A 432 38.46 25.26 -26.83
CA LYS A 432 38.50 23.81 -26.58
C LYS A 432 38.70 23.48 -25.11
N ASP A 433 39.53 24.25 -24.41
CA ASP A 433 39.81 24.10 -22.98
C ASP A 433 40.07 25.48 -22.35
N ILE A 434 39.82 25.61 -21.05
CA ILE A 434 40.07 26.82 -20.29
C ILE A 434 40.72 26.43 -18.97
N LYS A 435 41.88 27.03 -18.67
CA LYS A 435 42.53 26.93 -17.36
C LYS A 435 42.67 28.31 -16.77
N MET A 436 42.49 28.43 -15.47
CA MET A 436 42.64 29.70 -14.79
C MET A 436 43.15 29.51 -13.37
N ASP A 437 43.84 30.53 -12.89
CA ASP A 437 44.13 30.74 -11.48
C ASP A 437 43.66 32.14 -11.07
N ASP A 438 44.10 32.63 -9.90
CA ASP A 438 43.68 33.94 -9.39
C ASP A 438 44.27 35.13 -10.18
N SER A 439 45.26 34.88 -11.04
CA SER A 439 46.01 35.92 -11.76
C SER A 439 45.75 35.98 -13.26
N GLU A 440 45.49 34.82 -13.88
CA GLU A 440 45.36 34.72 -15.33
C GLU A 440 44.46 33.58 -15.79
N ILE A 441 43.93 33.77 -17.00
CA ILE A 441 43.09 32.79 -17.71
C ILE A 441 43.76 32.43 -19.03
N TRP A 442 43.76 31.15 -19.34
CA TRP A 442 44.33 30.57 -20.54
C TRP A 442 43.29 29.79 -21.31
N PHE A 443 43.25 29.99 -22.62
CA PHE A 443 42.30 29.35 -23.53
C PHE A 443 43.06 28.54 -24.58
N ALA A 444 42.73 27.25 -24.67
CA ALA A 444 43.11 26.40 -25.79
C ALA A 444 42.12 26.66 -26.93
N THR A 445 42.61 26.93 -28.14
CA THR A 445 41.73 27.27 -29.27
C THR A 445 42.19 26.62 -30.57
N ASP A 446 41.35 26.70 -31.60
CA ASP A 446 41.69 26.30 -32.96
C ASP A 446 42.65 27.26 -33.68
N GLU A 447 42.89 28.45 -33.12
CA GLU A 447 43.76 29.49 -33.67
C GLU A 447 44.89 29.92 -32.72
N GLY A 448 45.25 29.05 -31.77
CA GLY A 448 46.40 29.19 -30.88
C GLY A 448 46.02 29.12 -29.41
N VAL A 449 46.82 29.78 -28.59
CA VAL A 449 46.58 29.96 -27.16
C VAL A 449 46.21 31.41 -26.90
N VAL A 450 45.14 31.66 -26.15
CA VAL A 450 44.84 33.01 -25.65
C VAL A 450 45.19 33.08 -24.17
N ARG A 451 45.92 34.11 -23.76
CA ARG A 451 46.17 34.45 -22.36
C ARG A 451 45.45 35.74 -22.03
N LYS A 452 44.73 35.75 -20.93
CA LYS A 452 44.15 36.95 -20.35
C LYS A 452 44.70 37.15 -18.94
N SER A 453 45.46 38.22 -18.77
CA SER A 453 45.79 38.80 -17.47
C SER A 453 45.08 40.16 -17.37
N ASP A 454 45.83 41.25 -17.26
CA ASP A 454 45.32 42.62 -17.41
C ASP A 454 44.92 42.93 -18.85
N SER A 455 45.62 42.31 -19.80
CA SER A 455 45.38 42.44 -21.23
C SER A 455 45.17 41.07 -21.88
N LEU A 456 44.59 41.08 -23.07
CA LEU A 456 44.34 39.88 -23.86
C LEU A 456 45.44 39.70 -24.90
N PHE A 457 46.10 38.55 -24.86
CA PHE A 457 47.19 38.18 -25.77
C PHE A 457 46.82 36.90 -26.52
N VAL A 458 46.99 36.93 -27.84
CA VAL A 458 46.78 35.76 -28.71
C VAL A 458 48.14 35.29 -29.21
N TYR A 459 48.48 34.04 -28.91
CA TYR A 459 49.73 33.40 -29.31
C TYR A 459 49.44 32.33 -30.34
N ASN A 460 50.01 32.50 -31.53
CA ASN A 460 49.86 31.56 -32.66
C ASN A 460 51.13 31.52 -33.51
N LYS A 461 51.18 30.65 -34.52
CA LYS A 461 52.33 30.50 -35.44
C LYS A 461 52.76 31.82 -36.08
N ARG A 462 51.80 32.70 -36.37
CA ARG A 462 52.06 33.95 -37.10
C ARG A 462 52.63 35.04 -36.20
N GLN A 463 52.18 35.10 -34.95
CA GLN A 463 52.48 36.20 -34.04
C GLN A 463 53.56 35.85 -33.01
N SER A 464 53.69 34.57 -32.65
CA SER A 464 54.46 34.16 -31.47
C SER A 464 55.28 32.88 -31.66
N PHE A 465 55.31 32.35 -32.90
CA PHE A 465 56.11 31.18 -33.30
C PHE A 465 55.88 29.91 -32.47
N ILE A 466 54.70 29.74 -31.87
CA ILE A 466 54.34 28.43 -31.30
C ILE A 466 54.21 27.38 -32.41
N PRO A 467 54.61 26.11 -32.20
CA PRO A 467 54.69 25.10 -33.25
C PRO A 467 53.34 24.66 -33.82
N ALA A 468 52.22 24.95 -33.14
CA ALA A 468 50.86 24.59 -33.53
C ALA A 468 49.86 25.71 -33.24
N ASP A 469 48.86 25.85 -34.10
CA ASP A 469 47.71 26.75 -33.87
C ASP A 469 46.54 25.97 -33.23
N ASP A 470 46.39 24.69 -33.57
CA ASP A 470 45.24 23.90 -33.13
C ASP A 470 45.50 23.23 -31.77
N ILE A 471 45.19 23.92 -30.67
CA ILE A 471 45.51 23.49 -29.29
C ILE A 471 44.27 22.84 -28.64
N GLU A 472 44.37 21.56 -28.30
CA GLU A 472 43.26 20.75 -27.78
C GLU A 472 43.02 20.95 -26.28
N THR A 473 44.09 21.01 -25.50
CA THR A 473 44.01 21.09 -24.04
C THR A 473 45.20 21.85 -23.47
N LEU A 474 45.02 22.37 -22.26
CA LEU A 474 46.05 23.06 -21.50
C LEU A 474 46.21 22.44 -20.10
N LEU A 475 47.38 22.63 -19.51
CA LEU A 475 47.62 22.44 -18.09
C LEU A 475 48.27 23.71 -17.53
N LEU A 476 47.65 24.27 -16.50
CA LEU A 476 48.20 25.43 -15.79
C LEU A 476 48.91 24.95 -14.53
N MET A 477 50.22 25.14 -14.47
CA MET A 477 51.05 24.92 -13.29
C MET A 477 51.54 26.25 -12.72
N PRO A 478 52.05 26.29 -11.47
CA PRO A 478 52.50 27.54 -10.84
C PRO A 478 53.53 28.33 -11.65
N THR A 479 54.46 27.64 -12.33
CA THR A 479 55.56 28.28 -13.09
C THR A 479 55.44 28.09 -14.59
N THR A 480 54.59 27.18 -15.06
CA THR A 480 54.58 26.78 -16.47
C THR A 480 53.18 26.46 -16.95
N VAL A 481 52.87 26.83 -18.18
CA VAL A 481 51.65 26.38 -18.88
C VAL A 481 52.06 25.37 -19.93
N TRP A 482 51.40 24.23 -19.95
CA TRP A 482 51.56 23.23 -21.00
C TRP A 482 50.35 23.27 -21.92
N GLY A 483 50.57 23.06 -23.21
CA GLY A 483 49.52 22.90 -24.20
C GLY A 483 49.85 21.77 -25.15
N ALA A 484 48.81 21.09 -25.64
CA ALA A 484 48.96 20.04 -26.63
C ALA A 484 48.20 20.40 -27.89
N SER A 485 48.83 20.18 -29.03
CA SER A 485 48.18 20.33 -30.32
C SER A 485 47.42 19.09 -30.73
N ALA A 486 46.49 19.27 -31.67
CA ALA A 486 45.78 18.16 -32.29
C ALA A 486 46.70 17.14 -32.98
N LYS A 487 47.95 17.54 -33.29
CA LYS A 487 48.96 16.73 -33.97
C LYS A 487 50.03 16.17 -33.02
N GLY A 488 49.85 16.35 -31.71
CA GLY A 488 50.76 15.83 -30.69
C GLY A 488 51.96 16.74 -30.39
N ASP A 489 51.98 17.97 -30.91
CA ASP A 489 53.01 18.95 -30.51
C ASP A 489 52.71 19.44 -29.09
N ILE A 490 53.71 19.40 -28.22
CA ILE A 490 53.58 19.95 -26.86
C ILE A 490 54.30 21.29 -26.81
N ILE A 491 53.57 22.30 -26.37
CA ILE A 491 54.07 23.65 -26.13
C ILE A 491 54.17 23.90 -24.64
N THR A 492 55.18 24.65 -24.24
CA THR A 492 55.35 25.10 -22.86
C THR A 492 55.49 26.61 -22.84
N PHE A 493 54.93 27.25 -21.84
CA PHE A 493 55.12 28.67 -21.60
C PHE A 493 55.64 28.87 -20.18
N ASP A 494 56.84 29.41 -20.05
CA ASP A 494 57.40 29.78 -18.76
C ASP A 494 56.74 31.08 -18.28
N ARG A 495 56.09 31.03 -17.12
CA ARG A 495 55.31 32.15 -16.58
C ARG A 495 56.18 33.24 -15.96
N GLU A 496 57.42 32.92 -15.59
CA GLU A 496 58.37 33.87 -15.01
C GLU A 496 59.15 34.61 -16.09
N THR A 497 59.63 33.89 -17.11
CA THR A 497 60.40 34.50 -18.22
C THR A 497 59.54 34.98 -19.37
N GLU A 498 58.27 34.56 -19.42
CA GLU A 498 57.33 34.78 -20.54
C GLU A 498 57.81 34.21 -21.88
N GLU A 499 58.59 33.13 -21.83
CA GLU A 499 59.17 32.48 -23.01
C GLU A 499 58.43 31.21 -23.40
N TRP A 500 58.27 31.04 -24.72
CA TRP A 500 57.74 29.82 -25.30
C TRP A 500 58.83 28.76 -25.46
N GLY A 501 58.54 27.56 -24.98
CA GLY A 501 59.29 26.35 -25.25
C GLY A 501 58.46 25.33 -26.03
N SER A 502 59.15 24.30 -26.50
CA SER A 502 58.50 23.14 -27.09
C SER A 502 59.07 21.88 -26.45
N TYR A 503 58.20 20.92 -26.21
CA TYR A 503 58.58 19.62 -25.70
C TYR A 503 58.17 18.55 -26.71
N ARG A 504 59.06 17.59 -26.96
CA ARG A 504 58.77 16.45 -27.81
C ARG A 504 59.11 15.18 -27.04
N SER A 505 58.07 14.44 -26.64
CA SER A 505 58.27 13.11 -26.07
C SER A 505 58.64 12.13 -27.19
N THR A 506 59.56 11.21 -26.91
CA THR A 506 59.84 10.07 -27.78
C THR A 506 58.77 8.98 -27.70
N GLU A 507 57.89 9.06 -26.71
CA GLU A 507 56.81 8.09 -26.47
C GLU A 507 55.53 8.42 -27.24
N ILE A 508 55.42 9.64 -27.80
CA ILE A 508 54.25 10.09 -28.55
C ILE A 508 54.49 9.85 -30.03
N GLU A 509 53.72 8.92 -30.61
CA GLU A 509 53.78 8.60 -32.03
C GLU A 509 53.24 9.75 -32.89
N GLU A 510 53.76 9.86 -34.12
CA GLU A 510 53.28 10.84 -35.08
C GLU A 510 51.82 10.56 -35.44
N GLY A 511 50.95 11.58 -35.27
CA GLY A 511 49.50 11.43 -35.44
C GLY A 511 48.72 11.17 -34.15
N THR A 512 49.38 11.14 -32.99
CA THR A 512 48.72 11.08 -31.68
C THR A 512 48.08 12.43 -31.34
N THR A 513 46.79 12.43 -30.98
CA THR A 513 46.10 13.61 -30.45
C THR A 513 46.01 13.50 -28.93
N ILE A 514 46.69 14.40 -28.21
CA ILE A 514 46.54 14.50 -26.75
C ILE A 514 45.26 15.28 -26.47
N VAL A 515 44.38 14.70 -25.67
CA VAL A 515 43.04 15.24 -25.35
C VAL A 515 42.88 15.68 -23.90
N GLY A 516 43.88 15.42 -23.06
CA GLY A 516 43.86 15.88 -21.68
C GLY A 516 45.24 15.79 -21.03
N PHE A 517 45.53 16.80 -20.23
CA PHE A 517 46.61 16.78 -19.25
C PHE A 517 46.02 16.64 -17.85
N ASP A 518 46.74 15.94 -16.98
CA ASP A 518 46.48 15.93 -15.54
C ASP A 518 47.79 15.85 -14.76
N THR A 519 47.74 16.06 -13.45
CA THR A 519 48.90 15.97 -12.56
C THR A 519 48.60 15.02 -11.41
N ALA A 520 49.54 14.13 -11.11
CA ALA A 520 49.52 13.28 -9.94
C ALA A 520 50.88 13.36 -9.24
N GLU A 521 50.90 13.96 -8.05
CA GLU A 521 52.14 14.23 -7.30
C GLU A 521 53.15 15.00 -8.16
N ASP A 522 54.33 14.44 -8.41
CA ASP A 522 55.40 15.05 -9.20
C ASP A 522 55.35 14.63 -10.68
N GLN A 523 54.27 13.98 -11.12
CA GLN A 523 54.11 13.47 -12.49
C GLN A 523 53.01 14.20 -13.25
N MET A 524 53.27 14.43 -14.53
CA MET A 524 52.27 14.88 -15.48
C MET A 524 51.77 13.66 -16.28
N LEU A 525 50.45 13.53 -16.34
CA LEU A 525 49.74 12.48 -17.05
C LEU A 525 49.15 13.05 -18.34
N PHE A 526 49.19 12.26 -19.40
CA PHE A 526 48.56 12.59 -20.68
C PHE A 526 47.50 11.55 -20.99
N THR A 527 46.39 12.01 -21.54
CA THR A 527 45.41 11.14 -22.19
C THR A 527 45.40 11.46 -23.67
N TRP A 528 45.38 10.43 -24.51
CA TRP A 528 45.47 10.57 -25.95
C TRP A 528 44.58 9.56 -26.65
N TYR A 529 44.34 9.79 -27.93
CA TYR A 529 43.84 8.77 -28.84
C TYR A 529 44.69 8.76 -30.11
N ASN A 530 44.76 7.60 -30.75
CA ASN A 530 45.40 7.43 -32.05
C ASN A 530 44.30 7.50 -33.11
N ALA A 531 44.47 8.38 -34.09
CA ALA A 531 43.53 8.58 -35.18
C ALA A 531 43.51 7.41 -36.19
#